data_AF-A0A5B7CU01-F1
#
_entry.id   AF-A0A5B7CU01-F1
#
_cell.length_a   1.000
_cell.length_b   1.000
_cell.length_c   1.000
_cell.angle_alpha   90.00
_cell.angle_beta   90.00
_cell.angle_gamma   90.00
#
_symmetry.space_group_name_H-M   'P 1'
#
loop_
_entity.id
_entity.type
_entity.pdbx_description
1 polymer ?
#
loop_
_entity_poly.entity_id
_entity_poly.type
_entity_poly.pdbx_seq_one_letter_code
_entity_poly.pdbx_strand_id
1 'polypeptide(L)'
;MFHGVWTEPSTTEEGRQKNIHRSSKLKHEEKNPCVKEHEMSFKCLEESSYNRNTCGEYFENYKRCKEFWGNVRSERRRAGIVPHLPPAEERDRIKAEYLENRRRKYQQQQQKQQ
;
A
#
# COMPACT_ATOMS: atom_id res chain seq x y z
N MET A 1 30.56 -38.11 17.55
CA MET A 1 30.13 -36.84 18.15
C MET A 1 30.27 -35.76 17.09
N PHE A 2 29.22 -35.50 16.30
CA PHE A 2 29.24 -34.39 15.34
C PHE A 2 28.69 -33.15 16.05
N HIS A 3 29.57 -32.24 16.44
CA HIS A 3 29.18 -30.89 16.83
C HIS A 3 28.78 -30.14 15.56
N GLY A 4 27.48 -30.22 15.23
CA GLY A 4 26.88 -29.39 14.19
C GLY A 4 26.94 -27.93 14.61
N VAL A 5 27.74 -27.15 13.88
CA VAL A 5 27.78 -25.70 14.00
C VAL A 5 26.42 -25.16 13.54
N TRP A 6 25.68 -24.55 14.47
CA TRP A 6 24.52 -23.73 14.14
C TRP A 6 25.03 -22.44 13.49
N THR A 7 25.00 -22.36 12.16
CA THR A 7 25.24 -21.09 11.46
C THR A 7 23.99 -20.21 11.57
N GLU A 8 24.11 -19.05 12.20
CA GLU A 8 23.07 -18.04 12.32
C GLU A 8 22.65 -17.48 10.94
N PRO A 9 21.35 -17.28 10.66
CA PRO A 9 20.89 -16.78 9.37
C PRO A 9 20.61 -15.28 9.44
N SER A 10 21.48 -14.42 8.91
CA SER A 10 21.05 -13.03 8.64
C SER A 10 21.74 -12.24 7.51
N THR A 11 22.76 -12.76 6.80
CA THR A 11 23.53 -11.91 5.87
C THR A 11 23.83 -12.51 4.49
N THR A 12 22.98 -13.39 3.96
CA THR A 12 23.20 -13.91 2.59
C THR A 12 22.95 -12.81 1.54
N GLU A 13 23.79 -12.77 0.52
CA GLU A 13 23.73 -11.83 -0.62
C GLU A 13 22.37 -11.88 -1.35
N GLU A 14 21.74 -13.06 -1.34
CA GLU A 14 20.36 -13.26 -1.80
C GLU A 14 19.34 -12.43 -1.01
N GLY A 15 19.49 -12.31 0.32
CA GLY A 15 18.65 -11.48 1.16
C GLY A 15 18.81 -9.98 0.83
N ARG A 16 20.04 -9.56 0.50
CA ARG A 16 20.32 -8.20 0.04
C ARG A 16 19.67 -7.92 -1.32
N GLN A 17 19.81 -8.82 -2.30
CA GLN A 17 19.18 -8.68 -3.62
C GLN A 17 17.64 -8.66 -3.55
N LYS A 18 17.04 -9.53 -2.72
CA LYS A 18 15.58 -9.55 -2.50
C LYS A 18 15.06 -8.23 -1.91
N ASN A 19 15.81 -7.60 -1.00
CA ASN A 19 15.46 -6.30 -0.43
C ASN A 19 15.54 -5.16 -1.46
N ILE A 20 16.58 -5.14 -2.31
CA ILE A 20 16.73 -4.14 -3.38
C ILE A 20 15.56 -4.25 -4.37
N HIS A 21 15.23 -5.47 -4.82
CA HIS A 21 14.11 -5.70 -5.74
C HIS A 21 12.77 -5.24 -5.14
N ARG A 22 12.54 -5.55 -3.86
CA ARG A 22 11.32 -5.15 -3.15
C ARG A 22 11.20 -3.63 -3.04
N SER A 23 12.30 -2.93 -2.73
CA SER A 23 12.36 -1.46 -2.65
C SER A 23 12.07 -0.80 -3.99
N SER A 24 12.67 -1.29 -5.09
CA SER A 24 12.42 -0.77 -6.44
C SER A 24 10.94 -0.90 -6.86
N LYS A 25 10.31 -2.05 -6.55
CA LYS A 25 8.90 -2.28 -6.86
C LYS A 25 7.96 -1.34 -6.09
N LEU A 26 8.34 -0.91 -4.90
CA LEU A 26 7.55 -0.01 -4.07
C LEU A 26 7.58 1.43 -4.57
N LYS A 27 8.63 1.84 -5.28
CA LYS A 27 8.81 3.20 -5.84
C LYS A 27 8.24 3.38 -7.25
N HIS A 28 7.79 2.31 -7.90
CA HIS A 28 7.35 2.38 -9.30
C HIS A 28 5.90 2.90 -9.40
N GLU A 29 5.73 4.18 -9.74
CA GLU A 29 4.43 4.87 -9.79
C GLU A 29 3.41 4.17 -10.69
N GLU A 30 3.82 3.65 -11.85
CA GLU A 30 2.89 2.96 -12.74
C GLU A 30 2.34 1.65 -12.16
N LYS A 31 3.13 0.91 -11.36
CA LYS A 31 2.77 -0.43 -10.85
C LYS A 31 2.25 -0.38 -9.42
N ASN A 32 2.62 0.64 -8.66
CA ASN A 32 2.21 0.85 -7.29
C ASN A 32 1.40 2.16 -7.18
N PRO A 33 0.07 2.09 -7.02
CA PRO A 33 -0.73 3.30 -6.88
C PRO A 33 -0.67 3.92 -5.46
N CYS A 34 0.12 3.33 -4.56
CA CYS A 34 0.31 3.73 -3.16
C CYS A 34 1.74 4.20 -2.84
N VAL A 35 2.48 4.72 -3.84
CA VAL A 35 3.86 5.21 -3.66
C VAL A 35 3.90 6.33 -2.63
N LYS A 36 3.00 7.31 -2.72
CA LYS A 36 2.96 8.47 -1.82
C LYS A 36 2.77 8.04 -0.36
N GLU A 37 1.84 7.14 -0.10
CA GLU A 37 1.55 6.62 1.24
C GLU A 37 2.71 5.78 1.79
N HIS A 38 3.37 5.03 0.91
CA HIS A 38 4.59 4.30 1.26
C HIS A 38 5.72 5.26 1.65
N GLU A 39 5.97 6.31 0.86
CA GLU A 39 7.00 7.32 1.14
C GLU A 39 6.73 8.06 2.45
N MET A 40 5.47 8.44 2.74
CA MET A 40 5.12 9.07 4.01
C MET A 40 5.39 8.14 5.20
N SER A 41 5.02 6.86 5.09
CA SER A 41 5.31 5.88 6.15
C SER A 41 6.82 5.66 6.35
N PHE A 42 7.60 5.70 5.27
CA PHE A 42 9.04 5.55 5.32
C PHE A 42 9.71 6.79 5.94
N LYS A 43 9.27 7.99 5.54
CA LYS A 43 9.74 9.25 6.11
C LYS A 43 9.48 9.33 7.62
N CYS A 44 8.29 8.91 8.06
CA CYS A 44 8.01 8.84 9.49
C CYS A 44 8.97 7.90 10.24
N LEU A 45 9.33 6.75 9.64
CA LEU A 45 10.31 5.85 10.24
C LEU A 45 11.70 6.48 10.31
N GLU A 46 12.13 7.21 9.28
CA GLU A 46 13.42 7.91 9.28
C GLU A 46 13.50 8.95 10.40
N GLU A 47 12.43 9.74 10.58
CA GLU A 47 12.37 10.80 11.61
C GLU A 47 12.22 10.25 13.04
N SER A 48 11.57 9.08 13.20
CA SER A 48 11.26 8.49 14.50
C SER A 48 12.25 7.43 14.98
N SER A 49 13.46 7.37 14.40
CA SER A 49 14.45 6.32 14.69
C SER A 49 13.90 4.89 14.50
N TYR A 50 13.06 4.70 13.48
CA TYR A 50 12.38 3.44 13.14
C TYR A 50 11.36 2.96 14.18
N ASN A 51 10.83 3.86 15.02
CA ASN A 51 9.75 3.52 15.94
C ASN A 51 8.42 3.33 15.18
N ARG A 52 8.02 2.08 14.99
CA ARG A 52 6.78 1.75 14.26
C ARG A 52 5.52 2.22 14.98
N ASN A 53 5.57 2.36 16.30
CA ASN A 53 4.39 2.68 17.11
C ASN A 53 3.94 4.13 16.91
N THR A 54 4.88 5.04 16.63
CA THR A 54 4.57 6.45 16.36
C THR A 54 4.02 6.66 14.95
N CYS A 55 4.35 5.77 14.02
CA CYS A 55 3.96 5.87 12.61
C CYS A 55 2.68 5.10 12.25
N GLY A 56 1.90 4.65 13.24
CA GLY A 56 0.71 3.81 13.04
C GLY A 56 -0.26 4.36 11.99
N GLU A 57 -0.54 5.67 12.03
CA GLU A 57 -1.45 6.33 11.09
C GLU A 57 -0.97 6.23 9.63
N TYR A 58 0.33 6.43 9.38
CA TYR A 58 0.89 6.32 8.03
C TYR A 58 0.79 4.89 7.49
N PHE A 59 0.98 3.88 8.35
CA PHE A 59 0.79 2.49 7.95
C PHE A 59 -0.68 2.17 7.67
N GLU A 60 -1.61 2.70 8.47
CA GLU A 60 -3.04 2.54 8.20
C GLU A 60 -3.45 3.21 6.89
N ASN A 61 -2.92 4.39 6.58
CA ASN A 61 -3.13 5.05 5.29
C ASN A 61 -2.61 4.19 4.12
N TYR A 62 -1.42 3.61 4.26
CA TYR A 62 -0.87 2.69 3.26
C TYR A 62 -1.72 1.42 3.10
N LYS A 63 -2.23 0.84 4.19
CA LYS A 63 -3.14 -0.32 4.15
C LYS A 63 -4.44 0.02 3.42
N ARG A 64 -5.08 1.14 3.78
CA ARG A 64 -6.31 1.64 3.13
C ARG A 64 -6.12 1.86 1.65
N CYS A 65 -4.99 2.43 1.25
CA CYS A 65 -4.66 2.60 -0.16
C CYS A 65 -4.59 1.26 -0.90
N LYS A 66 -3.89 0.26 -0.34
CA LYS A 66 -3.80 -1.07 -0.96
C LYS A 66 -5.15 -1.76 -1.07
N GLU A 67 -5.99 -1.64 -0.04
CA GLU A 67 -7.33 -2.21 -0.02
C GLU A 67 -8.22 -1.57 -1.11
N PHE A 68 -8.24 -0.24 -1.18
CA PHE A 68 -8.96 0.50 -2.21
C PHE A 68 -8.58 0.03 -3.63
N TRP A 69 -7.28 0.02 -3.94
CA TRP A 69 -6.80 -0.43 -5.26
C TRP A 69 -6.92 -1.94 -5.48
N GLY A 70 -7.00 -2.72 -4.41
CA GLY A 70 -7.37 -4.13 -4.47
C GLY A 70 -8.81 -4.32 -4.94
N ASN A 71 -9.73 -3.53 -4.39
CA ASN A 71 -11.14 -3.52 -4.77
C ASN A 71 -11.33 -3.04 -6.22
N VAL A 72 -10.71 -1.92 -6.60
CA VAL A 72 -10.75 -1.42 -8.00
C VAL A 72 -10.25 -2.48 -8.99
N ARG A 73 -9.13 -3.16 -8.67
CA ARG A 73 -8.61 -4.25 -9.51
C ARG A 73 -9.60 -5.42 -9.61
N SER A 74 -10.24 -5.79 -8.50
CA SER A 74 -11.24 -6.85 -8.46
C SER A 74 -12.46 -6.51 -9.31
N GLU A 75 -12.98 -5.28 -9.18
CA GLU A 75 -14.12 -4.79 -9.96
C GLU A 75 -13.79 -4.73 -11.46
N ARG A 76 -12.65 -4.15 -11.84
CA ARG A 76 -12.20 -4.12 -13.25
C ARG A 76 -12.02 -5.51 -13.83
N ARG A 77 -11.49 -6.46 -13.03
CA ARG A 77 -11.38 -7.86 -13.45
C ARG A 77 -12.75 -8.50 -13.67
N ARG A 78 -13.71 -8.29 -12.77
CA ARG A 78 -15.09 -8.79 -12.93
C ARG A 78 -15.78 -8.20 -14.16
N ALA A 79 -15.48 -6.94 -14.49
CA ALA A 79 -15.97 -6.27 -15.69
C ALA A 79 -15.21 -6.64 -16.98
N GLY A 80 -14.18 -7.49 -16.92
CA GLY A 80 -13.37 -7.85 -18.09
C GLY A 80 -12.46 -6.74 -18.63
N ILE A 81 -12.21 -5.69 -17.85
CA ILE A 81 -11.43 -4.51 -18.27
C ILE A 81 -9.93 -4.76 -18.05
N VAL A 82 -9.15 -4.59 -19.12
CA VAL A 82 -7.68 -4.67 -19.13
C VAL A 82 -7.12 -3.33 -19.63
N PRO A 83 -6.15 -2.71 -18.93
CA PRO A 83 -5.44 -3.18 -17.74
C PRO A 83 -6.30 -3.13 -16.47
N HIS A 84 -6.09 -4.11 -15.58
CA HIS A 84 -6.79 -4.21 -14.30
C HIS A 84 -6.44 -3.08 -13.33
N LEU A 85 -5.22 -2.56 -13.41
CA LEU A 85 -4.84 -1.35 -12.71
C LEU A 85 -5.03 -0.18 -13.67
N PRO A 86 -5.82 0.85 -13.31
CA PRO A 86 -6.01 2.00 -14.19
C PRO A 86 -4.71 2.80 -14.37
N PRO A 87 -4.54 3.45 -15.54
CA PRO A 87 -3.40 4.31 -15.84
C PRO A 87 -3.35 5.50 -14.89
N ALA A 88 -2.16 6.08 -14.69
CA ALA A 88 -1.91 7.12 -13.68
C ALA A 88 -2.86 8.31 -13.80
N GLU A 89 -3.13 8.76 -15.02
CA GLU A 89 -4.01 9.90 -15.33
C GLU A 89 -5.45 9.70 -14.85
N GLU A 90 -5.97 8.47 -14.90
CA GLU A 90 -7.34 8.17 -14.45
C GLU A 90 -7.44 8.02 -12.93
N ARG A 91 -6.31 7.79 -12.24
CA ARG A 91 -6.33 7.44 -10.82
C ARG A 91 -6.91 8.54 -9.96
N ASP A 92 -6.58 9.79 -10.26
CA ASP A 92 -7.05 10.92 -9.48
C ASP A 92 -8.57 11.09 -9.59
N ARG A 93 -9.11 10.87 -10.79
CA ARG A 93 -10.57 10.87 -11.01
C ARG A 93 -11.25 9.73 -10.24
N ILE A 94 -10.73 8.51 -10.31
CA ILE A 94 -11.31 7.34 -9.62
C ILE A 94 -11.24 7.53 -8.09
N LYS A 95 -10.14 8.08 -7.57
CA LYS A 95 -10.01 8.43 -6.14
C LYS A 95 -11.04 9.49 -5.74
N ALA A 96 -11.18 10.57 -6.51
CA ALA A 96 -12.13 11.64 -6.22
C ALA A 96 -13.58 11.12 -6.19
N GLU A 97 -13.95 10.32 -7.18
CA GLU A 97 -15.28 9.70 -7.25
C GLU A 97 -15.55 8.76 -6.06
N TYR A 98 -14.57 7.95 -5.68
CA TYR A 98 -14.68 7.07 -4.51
C TYR A 98 -14.90 7.86 -3.21
N LEU A 99 -14.14 8.94 -3.01
CA LEU A 99 -14.26 9.80 -1.83
C LEU A 99 -15.62 10.48 -1.78
N GLU A 100 -16.12 10.97 -2.91
CA GLU A 100 -17.44 11.58 -3.01
C GLU A 100 -18.55 10.55 -2.72
N ASN A 101 -18.47 9.36 -3.30
CA ASN A 101 -19.41 8.26 -3.03
C ASN A 101 -19.41 7.88 -1.55
N ARG A 102 -18.24 7.85 -0.90
CA ARG A 102 -18.11 7.57 0.53
C ARG A 102 -18.73 8.69 1.37
N ARG A 103 -18.51 9.96 1.01
CA ARG A 103 -19.11 11.13 1.66
C ARG A 103 -20.62 11.10 1.57
N ARG A 104 -21.17 10.84 0.37
CA ARG A 104 -22.61 10.73 0.13
C ARG A 104 -23.23 9.62 0.97
N LYS A 105 -22.59 8.44 1.04
CA LYS A 105 -23.04 7.33 1.90
C LYS A 105 -23.08 7.72 3.37
N TYR A 106 -22.05 8.42 3.86
CA TYR A 106 -22.00 8.91 5.24
C TYR A 106 -23.16 9.88 5.52
N GLN A 107 -23.40 10.86 4.67
CA GLN A 107 -24.49 11.82 4.82
C GLN A 107 -25.87 11.14 4.85
N GLN A 108 -26.10 10.19 3.95
CA GLN A 108 -27.33 9.40 3.92
C GLN A 108 -27.51 8.55 5.19
N GLN A 109 -26.44 8.00 5.75
CA GLN A 109 -26.48 7.25 7.01
C GLN A 109 -26.84 8.16 8.19
N GLN A 110 -26.34 9.40 8.22
CA GLN A 110 -26.66 10.36 9.28
C GLN A 110 -28.11 10.83 9.20
N GLN A 111 -28.62 11.06 7.99
CA GLN A 111 -30.02 11.43 7.76
C GLN A 111 -31.01 10.32 8.15
N LYS A 112 -30.59 9.05 8.09
CA LYS A 112 -31.40 7.89 8.51
C LYS A 112 -31.40 7.66 10.03
N GLN A 113 -30.52 8.35 10.76
CA GLN A 113 -30.42 8.26 12.23
C GLN A 113 -31.19 9.39 12.94
N GLN A 114 -31.83 10.28 12.17
CA GLN A 114 -32.81 11.28 12.61
C GLN A 114 -34.22 10.79 12.27
#